data_AF-A0A7F8RIR4-F1
#
_entry.id   AF-A0A7F8RIR4-F1
#
_cell.length_a   1.000
_cell.length_b   1.000
_cell.length_c   1.000
_cell.angle_alpha   90.00
_cell.angle_beta   90.00
_cell.angle_gamma   90.00
#
_symmetry.space_group_name_H-M   'P 1'
#
loop_
_entity.id
_entity.type
_entity.pdbx_description
1 polymer ?
#
loop_
_entity_poly.entity_id
_entity_poly.type
_entity_poly.pdbx_seq_one_letter_code
_entity_poly.pdbx_strand_id
1 'polypeptide(L)'
;MEAQEEKEAQVAAWLKKIFGDHPIPQYEVNARTTEILHHLSERNRVRDRDVYLVIEDLKQKASEYESEAMLWDISCKLIQSNSGTLKAKHLQSLLMESVNFSPANLSSTGSRYLNALVDSAMALETKDTSLASFIPAVNDLTSDLFRTKSKNEEIKLELAKLEKNLTSTLVLEKCLRE
;
A
#
# COMPACT_ATOMS: atom_id res chain seq x y z
N MET A 1 57.25 12.30 5.70
CA MET A 1 56.89 13.15 6.84
C MET A 1 55.55 13.83 6.59
N GLU A 2 55.37 14.51 5.44
CA GLU A 2 54.08 15.13 5.04
C GLU A 2 52.86 14.19 5.12
N ALA A 3 52.96 12.96 4.61
CA ALA A 3 51.83 12.02 4.63
C ALA A 3 51.39 11.59 6.04
N GLN A 4 52.27 11.70 7.04
CA GLN A 4 51.96 11.36 8.42
C GLN A 4 51.27 12.53 9.13
N GLU A 5 51.77 13.75 8.93
CA GLU A 5 51.14 14.97 9.43
C GLU A 5 49.71 15.16 8.88
N GLU A 6 49.50 14.81 7.60
CA GLU A 6 48.16 14.88 6.99
C GLU A 6 47.16 13.92 7.68
N LYS A 7 47.57 12.68 7.96
CA LYS A 7 46.73 11.72 8.69
C LYS A 7 46.41 12.20 10.10
N GLU A 8 47.38 12.78 10.80
CA GLU A 8 47.18 13.33 12.14
C GLU A 8 46.18 14.50 12.13
N ALA A 9 46.27 15.39 11.14
CA ALA A 9 45.33 16.49 10.96
C ALA A 9 43.90 15.99 10.67
N GLN A 10 43.76 14.98 9.81
CA GLN A 10 42.45 14.37 9.50
C GLN A 10 41.84 13.69 10.73
N VAL A 11 42.64 12.96 11.51
CA VAL A 11 42.21 12.34 12.77
C VAL A 11 41.77 13.39 13.78
N ALA A 12 42.53 14.47 13.96
CA ALA A 12 42.19 15.55 14.87
C ALA A 12 40.86 16.23 14.49
N ALA A 13 40.65 16.50 13.20
CA ALA A 13 39.40 17.06 12.69
C ALA A 13 38.21 16.11 12.89
N TRP A 14 38.39 14.82 12.62
CA TRP A 14 37.37 13.81 12.85
C TRP A 14 37.01 13.65 14.34
N LEU A 15 38.00 13.58 15.23
CA LEU A 15 37.77 13.51 16.68
C LEU A 15 37.01 14.75 17.17
N LYS A 16 37.39 15.96 16.72
CA LYS A 16 36.66 17.18 17.06
C LYS A 16 35.20 17.13 16.60
N LYS A 17 34.93 16.57 15.41
CA LYS A 17 33.56 16.38 14.90
C LYS A 17 32.76 15.39 15.75
N ILE A 18 33.36 14.27 16.16
CA ILE A 18 32.69 13.21 16.93
C ILE A 18 32.39 13.66 18.36
N PHE A 19 33.34 14.32 19.02
CA PHE A 19 33.17 14.77 20.41
C PHE A 19 32.41 16.09 20.52
N GLY A 20 32.35 16.90 19.46
CA GLY A 20 31.65 18.18 19.46
C GLY A 20 32.22 19.12 20.53
N ASP A 21 31.39 19.49 21.50
CA ASP A 21 31.78 20.33 22.64
C ASP A 21 32.42 19.55 23.80
N HIS A 22 32.41 18.22 23.75
CA HIS A 22 33.00 17.39 24.80
C HIS A 22 34.53 17.35 24.69
N PRO A 23 35.25 17.28 25.82
CA PRO A 23 36.70 17.16 25.80
C PRO A 23 37.10 15.80 25.20
N ILE A 24 38.07 15.83 24.28
CA ILE A 24 38.66 14.62 23.67
C ILE A 24 39.52 13.92 24.74
N PRO A 25 39.32 12.62 25.02
CA PRO A 25 40.17 11.87 25.93
C PRO A 25 41.64 11.92 25.52
N GLN A 26 42.55 11.98 26.49
CA GLN A 26 43.99 11.92 26.20
C GLN A 26 44.35 10.55 25.62
N TYR A 27 45.17 10.55 24.57
CA TYR A 27 45.68 9.34 23.93
C TYR A 27 47.14 9.55 23.51
N GLU A 28 47.86 8.44 23.32
CA GLU A 28 49.25 8.49 22.87
C GLU A 28 49.30 8.71 21.35
N VAL A 29 49.86 9.86 20.95
CA VAL A 29 50.09 10.19 19.54
C VAL A 29 51.38 9.49 19.07
N ASN A 30 51.22 8.33 18.46
CA ASN A 30 52.30 7.61 17.78
C ASN A 30 51.82 7.08 16.43
N ALA A 31 52.75 6.69 15.57
CA ALA A 31 52.43 6.28 14.19
C ALA A 31 51.37 5.16 14.11
N ARG A 32 51.40 4.20 15.04
CA ARG A 32 50.43 3.10 15.09
C ARG A 32 49.04 3.60 15.50
N THR A 33 48.96 4.43 16.53
CA THR A 33 47.68 4.98 17.02
C THR A 33 47.03 5.86 15.95
N THR A 34 47.82 6.72 15.29
CA THR A 34 47.35 7.57 14.19
C THR A 34 46.79 6.74 13.04
N GLU A 35 47.46 5.67 12.62
CA GLU A 35 47.01 4.81 11.52
C GLU A 35 45.67 4.12 11.85
N ILE A 36 45.52 3.63 13.09
CA ILE A 36 44.28 3.00 13.56
C ILE A 36 43.13 4.00 13.57
N LEU A 37 43.35 5.20 14.12
CA LEU A 37 42.33 6.25 14.19
C LEU A 37 41.97 6.78 12.81
N HIS A 38 42.93 6.89 11.89
CA HIS A 38 42.69 7.29 10.51
C HIS A 38 41.76 6.29 9.82
N HIS A 39 42.05 4.99 9.89
CA HIS A 39 41.17 3.97 9.32
C HIS A 39 39.78 3.93 9.95
N LEU A 40 39.69 4.14 11.27
CA LEU A 40 38.40 4.29 11.94
C LEU A 40 37.62 5.47 11.39
N SER A 41 38.28 6.62 11.19
CA SER A 41 37.66 7.82 10.63
C SER A 41 37.14 7.60 9.21
N GLU A 42 37.90 6.91 8.35
CA GLU A 42 37.47 6.61 6.98
C GLU A 42 36.24 5.70 6.97
N ARG A 43 36.28 4.62 7.77
CA ARG A 43 35.17 3.68 7.88
C ARG A 43 33.92 4.35 8.46
N ASN A 44 34.10 5.21 9.46
CA ASN A 44 33.01 5.98 10.05
C ASN A 44 32.40 6.93 9.01
N ARG A 45 33.23 7.63 8.22
CA ARG A 45 32.75 8.55 7.17
C ARG A 45 31.96 7.85 6.06
N VAL A 46 32.38 6.65 5.66
CA VAL A 46 31.63 5.84 4.68
C VAL A 46 30.29 5.40 5.26
N ARG A 47 30.28 4.85 6.48
CA ARG A 47 29.05 4.43 7.15
C ARG A 47 28.08 5.57 7.40
N ASP A 48 28.57 6.73 7.82
CA ASP A 48 27.74 7.92 8.04
C ASP A 48 27.06 8.36 6.74
N ARG A 49 27.78 8.31 5.61
CA ARG A 49 27.22 8.61 4.29
C ARG A 49 26.11 7.62 3.94
N ASP A 50 26.38 6.32 4.08
CA ASP A 50 25.40 5.28 3.72
C ASP A 50 24.14 5.38 4.60
N VAL A 51 24.31 5.60 5.90
CA VAL A 51 23.20 5.82 6.83
C VAL A 51 22.41 7.08 6.47
N TYR A 52 23.08 8.18 6.12
CA TYR A 52 22.41 9.40 5.69
C TYR A 52 21.55 9.16 4.44
N LEU A 53 22.09 8.45 3.45
CA LEU A 53 21.34 8.11 2.22
C LEU A 53 20.10 7.26 2.53
N VAL A 54 20.23 6.26 3.41
CA VAL A 54 19.07 5.44 3.84
C VAL A 54 18.04 6.27 4.58
N ILE A 55 18.46 7.21 5.45
CA ILE A 55 17.54 8.09 6.17
C ILE A 55 16.77 9.00 5.19
N GLU A 56 17.46 9.60 4.22
CA GLU A 56 16.82 10.48 3.24
C GLU A 56 15.85 9.71 2.33
N ASP A 57 16.23 8.51 1.89
CA ASP A 57 15.33 7.62 1.12
C ASP A 57 14.07 7.26 1.91
N LEU A 58 14.23 6.87 3.19
CA LEU A 58 13.08 6.53 4.04
C LEU A 58 12.18 7.74 4.32
N LYS A 59 12.74 8.94 4.46
CA LYS A 59 11.94 10.18 4.59
C LYS A 59 11.15 10.46 3.33
N GLN A 60 11.77 10.33 2.16
CA GLN A 60 11.08 10.49 0.89
C GLN A 60 9.95 9.47 0.77
N LYS A 61 10.21 8.20 1.08
CA LYS A 61 9.21 7.13 1.05
C LYS A 61 8.03 7.41 1.99
N ALA A 62 8.31 7.92 3.19
CA ALA A 62 7.26 8.32 4.14
C ALA A 62 6.38 9.45 3.58
N SER A 63 6.99 10.46 2.94
CA SER A 63 6.25 11.57 2.31
C SER A 63 5.41 11.12 1.12
N GLU A 64 5.90 10.16 0.32
CA GLU A 64 5.13 9.53 -0.76
C GLU A 64 3.88 8.84 -0.21
N TYR A 65 4.03 8.02 0.85
CA TYR A 65 2.88 7.34 1.45
C TYR A 65 1.88 8.30 2.09
N GLU A 66 2.35 9.38 2.72
CA GLU A 66 1.46 10.43 3.25
C GLU A 66 0.66 11.11 2.13
N SER A 67 1.33 11.39 1.00
CA SER A 67 0.69 11.95 -0.19
C SER A 67 -0.32 10.98 -0.82
N GLU A 68 0.01 9.69 -0.94
CA GLU A 68 -0.90 8.65 -1.43
C GLU A 68 -2.11 8.49 -0.50
N ALA A 69 -1.91 8.51 0.82
CA ALA A 69 -3.00 8.46 1.78
C ALA A 69 -3.93 9.69 1.66
N MET A 70 -3.36 10.88 1.47
CA MET A 70 -4.12 12.10 1.22
C MET A 70 -4.90 12.03 -0.10
N LEU A 71 -4.27 11.55 -1.17
CA LEU A 71 -4.93 11.35 -2.46
C LEU A 71 -6.07 10.32 -2.36
N TRP A 72 -5.87 9.24 -1.61
CA TRP A 72 -6.90 8.24 -1.36
C TRP A 72 -8.09 8.82 -0.58
N ASP A 73 -7.83 9.61 0.46
CA ASP A 73 -8.88 10.30 1.23
C ASP A 73 -9.68 11.28 0.37
N ILE A 74 -9.00 12.09 -0.45
CA ILE A 74 -9.66 13.00 -1.41
C ILE A 74 -10.50 12.20 -2.42
N SER A 75 -9.96 11.12 -2.97
CA SER A 75 -10.67 10.25 -3.91
C SER A 75 -11.92 9.65 -3.26
N CYS A 76 -11.83 9.16 -2.02
CA CYS A 76 -12.97 8.64 -1.27
C CYS A 76 -14.05 9.71 -1.04
N LYS A 77 -13.66 10.94 -0.67
CA LYS A 77 -14.58 12.07 -0.50
C LYS A 77 -15.28 12.45 -1.81
N LEU A 78 -14.55 12.47 -2.93
CA LEU A 78 -15.11 12.73 -4.26
C LEU A 78 -16.09 11.63 -4.68
N ILE A 79 -15.74 10.36 -4.48
CA ILE A 79 -16.62 9.21 -4.77
C ILE A 79 -17.89 9.29 -3.92
N GLN A 80 -17.79 9.61 -2.62
CA GLN A 80 -18.94 9.75 -1.73
C GLN A 80 -19.84 10.93 -2.14
N SER A 81 -19.27 12.09 -2.47
CA SER A 81 -20.04 13.26 -2.94
C SER A 81 -20.79 12.98 -4.25
N ASN A 82 -20.12 12.32 -5.19
CA ASN A 82 -20.73 11.90 -6.46
C ASN A 82 -21.79 10.80 -6.24
N SER A 83 -21.55 9.85 -5.34
CA SER A 83 -22.49 8.79 -4.97
C SER A 83 -23.74 9.34 -4.29
N GLY A 84 -23.61 10.32 -3.39
CA GLY A 84 -24.75 10.99 -2.76
C GLY A 84 -25.67 11.68 -3.78
N THR A 85 -25.08 12.36 -4.77
CA THR A 85 -25.84 13.02 -5.85
C THR A 85 -26.48 12.01 -6.80
N LEU A 86 -25.79 10.92 -7.14
CA LEU A 86 -26.34 9.84 -7.97
C LEU A 86 -27.49 9.12 -7.26
N LYS A 87 -27.35 8.84 -5.96
CA LYS A 87 -28.41 8.22 -5.14
C LYS A 87 -29.62 9.13 -5.03
N ALA A 88 -29.43 10.43 -4.80
CA ALA A 88 -30.53 11.39 -4.75
C ALA A 88 -31.30 11.44 -6.09
N LYS A 89 -30.58 11.45 -7.22
CA LYS A 89 -31.19 11.41 -8.57
C LYS A 89 -31.92 10.09 -8.84
N HIS A 90 -31.33 8.96 -8.47
CA HIS A 90 -31.96 7.64 -8.59
C HIS A 90 -33.25 7.55 -7.76
N LEU A 91 -33.19 8.00 -6.51
CA LEU A 91 -34.34 8.00 -5.61
C LEU A 91 -35.44 8.94 -6.08
N GLN A 92 -35.08 10.11 -6.61
CA GLN A 92 -36.02 11.02 -7.25
C GLN A 92 -36.74 10.33 -8.42
N SER A 93 -36.00 9.63 -9.29
CA SER A 93 -36.59 8.88 -10.41
C SER A 93 -37.55 7.79 -9.94
N LEU A 94 -37.16 7.01 -8.93
CA LEU A 94 -37.97 5.94 -8.36
C LEU A 94 -39.26 6.47 -7.71
N LEU A 95 -39.15 7.57 -6.95
CA LEU A 95 -40.31 8.22 -6.35
C LEU A 95 -41.26 8.75 -7.43
N MET A 96 -40.74 9.31 -8.52
CA MET A 96 -41.55 9.79 -9.64
C MET A 96 -42.26 8.68 -10.41
N GLU A 97 -41.59 7.55 -10.61
CA GLU A 97 -42.17 6.35 -11.21
C GLU A 97 -43.32 5.81 -10.34
N SER A 98 -43.13 5.74 -9.02
CA SER A 98 -44.17 5.23 -8.10
C SER A 98 -45.43 6.10 -8.02
N VAL A 99 -45.30 7.41 -8.22
CA VAL A 99 -46.43 8.35 -8.23
C VAL A 99 -47.00 8.60 -9.64
N ASN A 100 -46.44 7.96 -10.69
CA ASN A 100 -46.82 8.15 -12.10
C ASN A 100 -46.84 9.62 -12.55
N PHE A 101 -45.98 10.48 -11.99
CA PHE A 101 -45.89 11.89 -12.38
C PHE A 101 -44.71 12.14 -13.32
N SER A 102 -44.99 12.86 -14.41
CA SER A 102 -43.95 13.39 -15.30
C SER A 102 -43.26 14.63 -14.68
N PRO A 103 -41.94 14.82 -14.87
CA PRO A 103 -41.22 15.99 -14.35
C PRO A 103 -41.80 17.33 -14.80
N ALA A 104 -42.41 17.37 -15.98
CA ALA A 104 -43.00 18.55 -16.56
C ALA A 104 -44.33 18.97 -15.91
N ASN A 105 -44.95 18.08 -15.13
CA ASN A 105 -46.27 18.31 -14.53
C ASN A 105 -46.19 18.83 -13.09
N LEU A 106 -44.98 19.00 -12.54
CA LEU A 106 -44.78 19.52 -11.19
C LEU A 106 -44.75 21.04 -11.20
N SER A 107 -45.58 21.65 -10.34
CA SER A 107 -45.42 23.06 -9.99
C SER A 107 -44.10 23.27 -9.24
N SER A 108 -43.62 24.52 -9.17
CA SER A 108 -42.42 24.86 -8.39
C SER A 108 -42.54 24.42 -6.92
N THR A 109 -43.75 24.47 -6.36
CA THR A 109 -44.07 23.95 -5.03
C THR A 109 -44.02 22.43 -4.96
N GLY A 110 -44.55 21.72 -5.98
CA GLY A 110 -44.48 20.26 -6.07
C GLY A 110 -43.04 19.75 -6.14
N SER A 111 -42.20 20.39 -6.94
CA SER A 111 -40.76 20.06 -7.05
C SER A 111 -40.03 20.28 -5.72
N ARG A 112 -40.38 21.32 -4.96
CA ARG A 112 -39.82 21.55 -3.61
C ARG A 112 -40.18 20.44 -2.63
N TYR A 113 -41.44 19.97 -2.63
CA TYR A 113 -41.85 18.86 -1.77
C TYR A 113 -41.17 17.54 -2.17
N LEU A 114 -41.01 17.27 -3.47
CA LEU A 114 -40.28 16.10 -3.95
C LEU A 114 -38.81 16.12 -3.52
N ASN A 115 -38.13 17.26 -3.65
CA ASN A 115 -36.74 17.39 -3.20
C ASN A 115 -36.62 17.19 -1.68
N ALA A 116 -37.52 17.80 -0.89
CA ALA A 116 -37.53 17.61 0.55
C ALA A 116 -37.79 16.15 0.96
N LEU A 117 -38.60 15.41 0.18
CA LEU A 117 -38.83 13.99 0.38
C LEU A 117 -37.57 13.16 0.06
N VAL A 118 -36.89 13.47 -1.06
CA VAL A 118 -35.61 12.84 -1.43
C VAL A 118 -34.55 13.11 -0.35
N ASP A 119 -34.43 14.35 0.12
CA ASP A 119 -33.49 14.74 1.18
C ASP A 119 -33.81 13.99 2.50
N SER A 120 -35.09 13.90 2.86
CA SER A 120 -35.53 13.16 4.05
C SER A 120 -35.21 11.66 3.95
N ALA A 121 -35.46 11.07 2.78
CA ALA A 121 -35.20 9.66 2.53
C ALA A 121 -33.69 9.33 2.47
N MET A 122 -32.86 10.28 2.01
CA MET A 122 -31.39 10.21 2.09
C MET A 122 -30.90 10.32 3.54
N ALA A 123 -31.45 11.23 4.33
CA ALA A 123 -31.11 11.40 5.75
C ALA A 123 -31.50 10.20 6.62
N LEU A 124 -32.60 9.52 6.27
CA LEU A 124 -33.06 8.30 6.91
C LEU A 124 -32.33 7.03 6.40
N GLU A 125 -31.35 7.18 5.49
CA GLU A 125 -30.62 6.08 4.85
C GLU A 125 -31.53 5.00 4.26
N THR A 126 -32.68 5.41 3.69
CA THR A 126 -33.63 4.47 3.11
C THR A 126 -32.95 3.69 1.98
N LYS A 127 -32.87 2.37 2.12
CA LYS A 127 -32.18 1.50 1.16
C LYS A 127 -33.15 1.10 0.06
N ASP A 128 -32.72 1.26 -1.19
CA ASP A 128 -33.37 0.59 -2.32
C ASP A 128 -33.28 -0.93 -2.08
N THR A 129 -34.44 -1.53 -1.78
CA THR A 129 -34.52 -2.95 -1.41
C THR A 129 -34.13 -3.85 -2.60
N SER A 130 -34.22 -3.34 -3.84
CA SER A 130 -33.74 -4.05 -5.02
C SER A 130 -32.21 -4.20 -5.03
N LEU A 131 -31.46 -3.15 -4.69
CA LEU A 131 -29.99 -3.17 -4.60
C LEU A 131 -29.48 -3.96 -3.38
N ALA A 132 -30.23 -3.94 -2.27
CA ALA A 132 -29.90 -4.70 -1.08
C ALA A 132 -29.87 -6.22 -1.33
N SER A 133 -30.63 -6.72 -2.31
CA SER A 133 -30.62 -8.13 -2.73
C SER A 133 -29.40 -8.51 -3.59
N PHE A 134 -28.80 -7.54 -4.30
CA PHE A 134 -27.68 -7.78 -5.21
C PHE A 134 -26.34 -7.94 -4.48
N ILE A 135 -26.12 -7.19 -3.39
CA ILE A 135 -24.86 -7.23 -2.63
C ILE A 135 -24.59 -8.63 -2.04
N PRO A 136 -25.54 -9.31 -1.36
CA PRO A 136 -25.35 -10.69 -0.92
C PRO A 136 -25.10 -11.65 -2.09
N ALA A 137 -25.86 -11.52 -3.18
CA ALA A 137 -25.71 -12.39 -4.35
C ALA A 137 -24.32 -12.29 -5.01
N VAL A 138 -23.78 -11.07 -5.12
CA VAL A 138 -22.41 -10.84 -5.62
C VAL A 138 -21.37 -11.39 -4.65
N ASN A 139 -21.57 -11.23 -3.34
CA ASN A 139 -20.66 -11.75 -2.33
C ASN A 139 -20.62 -13.28 -2.33
N ASP A 140 -21.78 -13.94 -2.44
CA ASP A 140 -21.91 -15.39 -2.56
C ASP A 140 -21.21 -15.89 -3.84
N LEU A 141 -21.46 -15.25 -4.97
CA LEU A 141 -20.80 -15.58 -6.24
C LEU A 141 -19.28 -15.41 -6.17
N THR A 142 -18.81 -14.35 -5.49
CA THR A 142 -17.38 -14.08 -5.30
C THR A 142 -16.72 -15.16 -4.44
N SER A 143 -17.37 -15.56 -3.34
CA SER A 143 -16.91 -16.66 -2.48
C SER A 143 -16.84 -17.98 -3.26
N ASP A 144 -17.86 -18.27 -4.06
CA ASP A 144 -17.93 -19.44 -4.93
C ASP A 144 -16.81 -19.46 -5.97
N LEU A 145 -16.48 -18.31 -6.56
CA LEU A 145 -15.36 -18.14 -7.49
C LEU A 145 -14.02 -18.47 -6.81
N PHE A 146 -13.76 -17.94 -5.61
CA PHE A 146 -12.52 -18.22 -4.88
C PHE A 146 -12.40 -19.70 -4.50
N ARG A 147 -13.49 -20.30 -4.00
CA ARG A 147 -13.52 -21.72 -3.67
C ARG A 147 -13.24 -22.59 -4.90
N THR A 148 -13.85 -22.26 -6.03
CA THR A 148 -13.64 -22.98 -7.30
C THR A 148 -12.20 -22.84 -7.79
N LYS A 149 -11.63 -21.63 -7.70
CA LYS A 149 -10.23 -21.37 -8.07
C LYS A 149 -9.26 -22.18 -7.21
N SER A 150 -9.48 -22.24 -5.89
CA SER A 150 -8.65 -23.02 -4.97
C SER A 150 -8.66 -24.51 -5.31
N LYS A 151 -9.86 -25.08 -5.54
CA LYS A 151 -9.99 -26.49 -5.96
C LYS A 151 -9.30 -26.75 -7.30
N ASN A 152 -9.37 -25.80 -8.24
CA ASN A 152 -8.71 -25.96 -9.53
C ASN A 152 -7.18 -26.00 -9.40
N GLU A 153 -6.60 -25.18 -8.50
CA GLU A 153 -5.16 -25.26 -8.21
C GLU A 153 -4.77 -26.56 -7.51
N GLU A 154 -5.59 -27.06 -6.59
CA GLU A 154 -5.38 -28.36 -5.95
C GLU A 154 -5.38 -29.51 -6.97
N ILE A 155 -6.38 -29.54 -7.87
CA ILE A 155 -6.46 -30.55 -8.94
C ILE A 155 -5.25 -30.49 -9.88
N LYS A 156 -4.76 -29.29 -10.21
CA LYS A 156 -3.53 -29.15 -11.03
C LYS A 156 -2.31 -29.77 -10.35
N LEU A 157 -2.16 -29.60 -9.03
CA LEU A 157 -1.07 -30.21 -8.27
C LEU A 157 -1.19 -31.74 -8.25
N GLU A 158 -2.40 -32.26 -8.08
CA GLU A 158 -2.64 -33.71 -8.12
C GLU A 158 -2.35 -34.31 -9.51
N LEU A 159 -2.75 -33.63 -10.58
CA LEU A 159 -2.44 -34.05 -11.95
C LEU A 159 -0.93 -34.10 -12.20
N ALA A 160 -0.19 -33.04 -11.82
CA ALA A 160 1.27 -33.02 -11.97
C ALA A 160 1.96 -34.15 -11.17
N LYS A 161 1.44 -34.47 -9.98
CA LYS A 161 1.92 -35.60 -9.18
C LYS A 161 1.64 -36.93 -9.87
N LEU A 162 0.44 -37.11 -10.42
CA LEU A 162 0.04 -38.33 -11.12
C LEU A 162 0.89 -38.54 -12.38
N GLU A 163 1.14 -37.49 -13.16
CA GLU A 163 2.02 -37.51 -14.35
C GLU A 163 3.44 -37.97 -13.99
N LYS A 164 4.01 -37.44 -12.90
CA LYS A 164 5.35 -37.86 -12.42
C LYS A 164 5.37 -39.33 -12.01
N ASN A 165 4.33 -39.79 -11.32
CA ASN A 165 4.21 -41.20 -10.90
C ASN A 165 4.06 -42.13 -12.10
N LEU A 166 3.23 -41.75 -13.08
CA LEU A 166 3.05 -42.51 -14.32
C LEU A 166 4.37 -42.61 -15.09
N THR A 167 5.08 -41.49 -15.25
CA THR A 167 6.39 -41.46 -15.93
C THR A 167 7.39 -42.38 -15.23
N SER A 168 7.45 -42.34 -13.89
CA SER A 168 8.35 -43.20 -13.11
C SER A 168 8.01 -44.69 -13.28
N THR A 169 6.71 -45.03 -13.30
CA THR A 169 6.23 -46.40 -13.47
C THR A 169 6.55 -46.94 -14.87
N LEU A 170 6.34 -46.13 -15.91
CA LEU A 170 6.67 -46.50 -17.30
C LEU A 170 8.18 -46.72 -17.49
N VAL A 171 9.03 -45.93 -16.84
CA VAL A 171 10.49 -46.12 -16.87
C VAL A 171 10.87 -47.46 -16.20
N LEU A 172 10.30 -47.75 -15.02
CA LEU A 172 10.55 -49.02 -14.32
C LEU A 172 10.08 -50.23 -15.14
N GLU A 173 8.91 -50.14 -15.76
CA GLU A 173 8.38 -51.18 -16.64
C GLU A 173 9.31 -51.48 -17.82
N LYS A 174 9.91 -50.44 -18.43
CA LYS A 174 10.87 -50.62 -19.51
C LYS A 174 12.14 -51.32 -19.02
N CYS A 175 12.69 -50.93 -17.86
CA CYS A 175 13.86 -51.58 -17.27
C CYS A 175 13.65 -53.06 -16.92
N LEU A 176 12.40 -53.48 -16.67
CA LEU A 176 12.06 -54.88 -16.37
C LEU A 176 11.82 -55.74 -17.62
N ARG A 177 11.70 -55.13 -18.81
CA ARG A 177 11.51 -55.83 -20.09
C ARG A 177 12.83 -56.02 -20.88
N GLU A 178 13.91 -55.37 -20.45
CA GLU A 178 15.29 -55.57 -20.93
C GLU A 178 16.01 -56.61 -20.08
#